data_AF-A0A4Q6FGF5-F1
#
_entry.id   AF-A0A4Q6FGF5-F1
#
_cell.length_a   1.000
_cell.length_b   1.000
_cell.length_c   1.000
_cell.angle_alpha   90.00
_cell.angle_beta   90.00
_cell.angle_gamma   90.00
#
_symmetry.space_group_name_H-M   'P 1'
#
loop_
_entity.id
_entity.type
_entity.pdbx_description
1 polymer ?
#
loop_
_entity_poly.entity_id
_entity_poly.type
_entity_poly.pdbx_seq_one_letter_code
_entity_poly.pdbx_strand_id
1 'polypeptide(L)'
;MLDPSSRGLANGWDSEYRRKLAPCLDGDFQYRGAHASDLTFMRDYTYDQILNETGAGVYGKASLFGLVSAKVQGNMAIAMAATEDSTSFIYNFSLLGKSAVLSGRRFNTNGSYAYNKNDLLFFRELCGDQFVEQVKLGGQLYLGVKYTFASKETKETISVKITLSAFWGLIKKSKTWTKEFRDIMKDVRISIEAFQIGGDPSKLQALKKQIYQGSCAGDEPELCADAIDRLLEYGSKDFAQQLDDMRLSDDPNLGPAIIDVVLEDYRSLKIYDPQSKKSVQVNVMASTTPESELAKALDGLERLKVSLKISENRIKILKEFKLSETDQTTVNTASTHINDTLSAIETVLSTTCARAKTDSSFLKNCLEKTRVLENLGKAANVPVSLSSREPEGN
;
A
#
# COMPACT_ATOMS: atom_id res chain seq x y z
N MET A 1 -1.40 -23.72 -18.06
CA MET A 1 -2.04 -22.48 -17.59
C MET A 1 -2.34 -22.71 -16.13
N LEU A 2 -1.77 -21.90 -15.24
CA LEU A 2 -2.01 -22.03 -13.80
C LEU A 2 -3.48 -21.90 -13.45
N ASP A 3 -3.90 -22.67 -12.46
CA ASP A 3 -5.21 -22.54 -11.84
C ASP A 3 -5.24 -21.30 -10.92
N PRO A 4 -6.05 -20.26 -11.20
CA PRO A 4 -6.22 -19.10 -10.35
C PRO A 4 -6.74 -19.41 -8.94
N SER A 5 -7.36 -20.59 -8.73
CA SER A 5 -7.78 -21.06 -7.40
C SER A 5 -6.60 -21.14 -6.43
N SER A 6 -5.43 -21.58 -6.92
CA SER A 6 -4.17 -21.62 -6.16
C SER A 6 -3.69 -20.23 -5.72
N ARG A 7 -4.19 -19.17 -6.37
CA ARG A 7 -3.80 -17.77 -6.12
C ARG A 7 -4.90 -16.92 -5.47
N GLY A 8 -6.00 -17.52 -5.03
CA GLY A 8 -7.01 -16.82 -4.20
C GLY A 8 -8.43 -16.79 -4.76
N LEU A 9 -8.68 -17.25 -5.99
CA LEU A 9 -10.04 -17.34 -6.52
C LEU A 9 -10.86 -18.35 -5.68
N ALA A 10 -12.14 -18.06 -5.44
CA ALA A 10 -13.04 -18.85 -4.60
C ALA A 10 -12.69 -18.94 -3.09
N ASN A 11 -11.60 -18.31 -2.64
CA ASN A 11 -11.31 -18.21 -1.22
C ASN A 11 -12.40 -17.43 -0.49
N GLY A 12 -12.74 -17.90 0.72
CA GLY A 12 -13.58 -17.17 1.64
C GLY A 12 -12.91 -15.85 2.09
N TRP A 13 -13.75 -14.89 2.46
CA TRP A 13 -13.34 -13.59 2.95
C TRP A 13 -14.23 -13.16 4.10
N ASP A 14 -13.60 -12.78 5.21
CA ASP A 14 -14.30 -12.14 6.31
C ASP A 14 -14.15 -10.62 6.16
N SER A 15 -15.25 -9.91 5.90
CA SER A 15 -15.25 -8.48 5.63
C SER A 15 -14.97 -7.63 6.88
N GLU A 16 -15.24 -8.15 8.08
CA GLU A 16 -15.03 -7.46 9.35
C GLU A 16 -13.56 -7.57 9.78
N TYR A 17 -13.03 -8.80 9.78
CA TYR A 17 -11.62 -9.05 10.10
C TYR A 17 -10.69 -8.81 8.90
N ARG A 18 -11.26 -8.53 7.72
CA ARG A 18 -10.58 -8.30 6.44
C ARG A 18 -9.55 -9.37 6.11
N ARG A 19 -9.88 -10.63 6.42
CA ARG A 19 -8.94 -11.75 6.29
C ARG A 19 -9.41 -12.76 5.24
N LYS A 20 -8.44 -13.31 4.54
CA LYS A 20 -8.61 -14.47 3.65
C LYS A 20 -8.85 -15.72 4.49
N LEU A 21 -9.83 -16.52 4.08
CA LEU A 21 -10.14 -17.83 4.65
C LEU A 21 -9.94 -18.92 3.59
N ALA A 22 -10.07 -20.18 4.01
CA ALA A 22 -10.05 -21.31 3.09
C ALA A 22 -11.19 -21.19 2.06
N PRO A 23 -11.05 -21.77 0.85
CA PRO A 23 -12.16 -21.82 -0.08
C PRO A 23 -13.27 -22.71 0.47
N CYS A 24 -14.50 -22.22 0.40
CA CYS A 24 -15.72 -23.00 0.63
C CYS A 24 -16.51 -23.26 -0.66
N LEU A 25 -16.03 -22.69 -1.77
CA LEU A 25 -16.57 -22.88 -3.09
C LEU A 25 -15.54 -23.56 -3.98
N ASP A 26 -16.06 -24.40 -4.87
CA ASP A 26 -15.40 -24.83 -6.08
C ASP A 26 -16.15 -24.26 -7.29
N GLY A 27 -15.48 -24.25 -8.43
CA GLY A 27 -16.07 -23.89 -9.70
C GLY A 27 -15.04 -23.94 -10.81
N ASP A 28 -15.52 -23.79 -12.04
CA ASP A 28 -14.65 -23.54 -13.18
C ASP A 28 -14.33 -22.04 -13.24
N PHE A 29 -13.27 -21.65 -13.93
CA PHE A 29 -12.97 -20.23 -14.17
C PHE A 29 -12.93 -19.91 -15.66
N GLN A 30 -13.29 -18.67 -15.97
CA GLN A 30 -13.23 -18.14 -17.33
C GLN A 30 -12.46 -16.82 -17.33
N TYR A 31 -11.58 -16.63 -18.31
CA TYR A 31 -10.93 -15.35 -18.53
C TYR A 31 -11.88 -14.42 -19.29
N ARG A 32 -12.31 -13.34 -18.63
CA ARG A 32 -13.25 -12.35 -19.16
C ARG A 32 -12.60 -10.96 -19.26
N GLY A 33 -13.15 -10.14 -20.15
CA GLY A 33 -12.65 -8.79 -20.43
C GLY A 33 -11.68 -8.73 -21.61
N ALA A 34 -11.04 -7.58 -21.74
CA ALA A 34 -10.06 -7.28 -22.78
C ALA A 34 -8.73 -6.85 -22.17
N HIS A 35 -7.67 -6.86 -22.97
CA HIS A 35 -6.42 -6.22 -22.59
C HIS A 35 -6.59 -4.70 -22.67
N ALA A 36 -6.04 -3.99 -21.69
CA ALA A 36 -6.06 -2.53 -21.66
C ALA A 36 -4.73 -2.00 -21.12
N SER A 37 -4.41 -0.76 -21.48
CA SER A 37 -3.32 0.01 -20.88
C SER A 37 -3.92 1.29 -20.35
N ASP A 38 -3.51 1.68 -19.14
CA ASP A 38 -3.92 2.93 -18.51
C ASP A 38 -2.69 3.67 -17.98
N LEU A 39 -2.78 5.00 -17.99
CA LEU A 39 -1.79 5.88 -17.36
C LEU A 39 -2.52 6.79 -16.38
N THR A 40 -2.33 6.50 -15.09
CA THR A 40 -2.92 7.30 -14.02
C THR A 40 -1.89 8.27 -13.44
N PHE A 41 -2.33 9.46 -13.05
CA PHE A 41 -1.50 10.46 -12.39
C PHE A 41 -2.11 10.87 -11.05
N MET A 42 -1.34 10.72 -9.97
CA MET A 42 -1.73 11.12 -8.61
C MET A 42 -0.84 12.26 -8.13
N ARG A 43 -1.45 13.31 -7.59
CA ARG A 43 -0.77 14.46 -7.03
C ARG A 43 -1.24 14.72 -5.61
N ASP A 44 -0.29 14.83 -4.68
CA ASP A 44 -0.55 15.21 -3.29
C ASP A 44 -1.55 14.29 -2.58
N TYR A 45 -1.59 13.01 -2.99
CA TYR A 45 -2.48 12.04 -2.37
C TYR A 45 -1.97 11.68 -0.97
N THR A 46 -2.90 11.58 -0.02
CA THR A 46 -2.65 10.97 1.29
C THR A 46 -2.45 9.47 1.16
N TYR A 47 -1.93 8.83 2.21
CA TYR A 47 -1.80 7.37 2.25
C TYR A 47 -3.09 6.64 1.88
N ASP A 48 -4.22 7.00 2.51
CA ASP A 48 -5.51 6.37 2.23
C ASP A 48 -5.99 6.64 0.80
N GLN A 49 -5.73 7.83 0.24
CA GLN A 49 -6.07 8.13 -1.16
C GLN A 49 -5.25 7.29 -2.13
N ILE A 50 -3.93 7.12 -1.90
CA ILE A 50 -3.08 6.25 -2.72
C ILE A 50 -3.60 4.81 -2.66
N LEU A 51 -3.92 4.29 -1.47
CA LEU A 51 -4.46 2.94 -1.35
C LEU A 51 -5.78 2.80 -2.10
N ASN A 52 -6.72 3.73 -1.92
CA ASN A 52 -8.02 3.69 -2.59
C ASN A 52 -7.87 3.70 -4.12
N GLU A 53 -7.02 4.58 -4.65
CA GLU A 53 -6.78 4.69 -6.08
C GLU A 53 -6.10 3.45 -6.68
N THR A 54 -5.18 2.85 -5.94
CA THR A 54 -4.47 1.63 -6.38
C THR A 54 -5.29 0.35 -6.23
N GLY A 55 -6.54 0.44 -5.76
CA GLY A 55 -7.38 -0.73 -5.45
C GLY A 55 -7.02 -1.39 -4.10
N ALA A 56 -5.89 -1.02 -3.51
CA ALA A 56 -5.49 -1.49 -2.19
C ALA A 56 -6.42 -1.03 -1.07
N GLY A 57 -7.23 0.01 -1.23
CA GLY A 57 -8.10 0.56 -0.18
C GLY A 57 -9.20 -0.40 0.29
N VAL A 58 -9.65 -1.27 -0.61
CA VAL A 58 -10.61 -2.35 -0.31
C VAL A 58 -9.93 -3.46 0.53
N TYR A 59 -8.62 -3.64 0.40
CA TYR A 59 -7.86 -4.76 0.96
C TYR A 59 -6.86 -4.39 2.07
N GLY A 60 -6.43 -3.13 2.14
CA GLY A 60 -5.19 -2.64 2.78
C GLY A 60 -5.19 -2.61 4.30
N LYS A 61 -6.11 -3.34 4.95
CA LYS A 61 -6.41 -3.18 6.38
C LYS A 61 -6.46 -4.48 7.19
N ALA A 62 -6.14 -5.63 6.59
CA ALA A 62 -5.61 -6.78 7.32
C ALA A 62 -4.82 -7.71 6.39
N SER A 63 -3.85 -8.44 6.96
CA SER A 63 -3.04 -9.55 6.38
C SER A 63 -3.41 -9.88 4.91
N LEU A 64 -2.90 -9.06 4.02
CA LEU A 64 -3.22 -8.92 2.61
C LEU A 64 -2.91 -10.19 1.82
N PHE A 65 -3.79 -11.19 1.82
CA PHE A 65 -3.81 -12.38 0.94
C PHE A 65 -2.49 -13.16 0.69
N GLY A 66 -1.37 -12.81 1.32
CA GLY A 66 -0.04 -13.08 0.74
C GLY A 66 0.19 -12.41 -0.63
N LEU A 67 -0.66 -11.46 -1.04
CA LEU A 67 -0.55 -10.77 -2.32
C LEU A 67 0.60 -9.77 -2.25
N VAL A 68 1.67 -10.12 -2.95
CA VAL A 68 2.86 -9.27 -3.14
C VAL A 68 2.46 -7.85 -3.59
N SER A 69 1.43 -7.73 -4.42
CA SER A 69 0.90 -6.46 -4.93
C SER A 69 0.51 -5.49 -3.82
N ALA A 70 -0.24 -5.93 -2.83
CA ALA A 70 -0.73 -5.03 -1.79
C ALA A 70 0.38 -4.59 -0.81
N LYS A 71 1.38 -5.45 -0.56
CA LYS A 71 2.60 -5.04 0.18
C LYS A 71 3.35 -3.95 -0.59
N VAL A 72 3.49 -4.11 -1.90
CA VAL A 72 4.14 -3.12 -2.76
C VAL A 72 3.36 -1.80 -2.75
N GLN A 73 2.03 -1.84 -2.89
CA GLN A 73 1.16 -0.67 -2.84
C GLN A 73 1.22 0.04 -1.48
N GLY A 74 1.23 -0.72 -0.38
CA GLY A 74 1.39 -0.16 0.97
C GLY A 74 2.74 0.52 1.18
N ASN A 75 3.83 -0.12 0.74
CA ASN A 75 5.16 0.49 0.80
C ASN A 75 5.26 1.74 -0.08
N MET A 76 4.66 1.71 -1.27
CA MET A 76 4.55 2.88 -2.15
C MET A 76 3.79 4.00 -1.46
N ALA A 77 2.61 3.70 -0.89
CA ALA A 77 1.80 4.70 -0.20
C ALA A 77 2.55 5.32 0.99
N ILE A 78 3.31 4.53 1.76
CA ILE A 78 4.17 5.03 2.84
C ILE A 78 5.26 5.98 2.30
N ALA A 79 5.93 5.59 1.21
CA ALA A 79 7.00 6.41 0.63
C ALA A 79 6.46 7.71 0.01
N MET A 80 5.33 7.62 -0.69
CA MET A 80 4.82 8.67 -1.58
C MET A 80 3.68 9.50 -1.01
N ALA A 81 3.10 9.15 0.14
CA ALA A 81 2.06 9.98 0.76
C ALA A 81 2.58 11.41 1.00
N ALA A 82 1.78 12.40 0.59
CA ALA A 82 2.09 13.80 0.85
C ALA A 82 1.86 14.14 2.32
N THR A 83 2.68 15.05 2.84
CA THR A 83 2.62 15.60 4.19
C THR A 83 2.43 17.11 4.14
N GLU A 84 2.30 17.75 5.28
CA GLU A 84 2.20 19.22 5.37
C GLU A 84 3.41 19.95 4.75
N ASP A 85 4.57 19.31 4.74
CA ASP A 85 5.86 19.81 4.23
C ASP A 85 6.41 18.98 3.07
N SER A 86 5.56 18.20 2.39
CA SER A 86 5.96 17.54 1.15
C SER A 86 4.88 17.62 0.06
N THR A 87 5.30 17.59 -1.19
CA THR A 87 4.43 17.36 -2.34
C THR A 87 4.88 16.08 -3.05
N SER A 88 3.93 15.32 -3.58
CA SER A 88 4.25 14.08 -4.28
C SER A 88 3.50 13.95 -5.59
N PHE A 89 4.17 13.31 -6.54
CA PHE A 89 3.68 13.04 -7.87
C PHE A 89 3.94 11.59 -8.21
N ILE A 90 2.89 10.84 -8.57
CA ILE A 90 2.99 9.42 -8.85
C ILE A 90 2.37 9.16 -10.21
N TYR A 91 3.16 8.59 -11.12
CA TYR A 91 2.68 8.05 -12.39
C TYR A 91 2.49 6.55 -12.25
N ASN A 92 1.32 6.05 -12.62
CA ASN A 92 1.02 4.63 -12.65
C ASN A 92 0.86 4.18 -14.09
N PHE A 93 1.80 3.38 -14.59
CA PHE A 93 1.67 2.68 -15.86
C PHE A 93 1.05 1.32 -15.58
N SER A 94 -0.22 1.16 -15.96
CA SER A 94 -1.00 -0.03 -15.69
C SER A 94 -1.28 -0.79 -16.98
N LEU A 95 -0.89 -2.06 -17.03
CA LEU A 95 -1.19 -2.99 -18.11
C LEU A 95 -2.15 -4.02 -17.54
N LEU A 96 -3.38 -4.03 -18.06
CA LEU A 96 -4.48 -4.85 -17.58
C LEU A 96 -4.73 -6.02 -18.53
N GLY A 97 -4.81 -7.22 -17.98
CA GLY A 97 -5.13 -8.44 -18.70
C GLY A 97 -6.60 -8.84 -18.50
N LYS A 98 -6.97 -9.97 -19.11
CA LYS A 98 -8.26 -10.60 -18.81
C LYS A 98 -8.30 -11.01 -17.34
N SER A 99 -9.44 -10.79 -16.70
CA SER A 99 -9.67 -11.23 -15.33
C SER A 99 -10.13 -12.67 -15.31
N ALA A 100 -9.67 -13.46 -14.34
CA ALA A 100 -10.22 -14.80 -14.11
C ALA A 100 -11.46 -14.66 -13.22
N VAL A 101 -12.60 -15.16 -13.71
CA VAL A 101 -13.90 -15.05 -13.06
C VAL A 101 -14.41 -16.45 -12.72
N LEU A 102 -14.83 -16.64 -11.47
CA LEU A 102 -15.41 -17.88 -10.98
C LEU A 102 -16.81 -18.12 -11.58
N SER A 103 -16.99 -19.30 -12.14
CA SER A 103 -18.19 -19.78 -12.80
C SER A 103 -18.59 -21.17 -12.29
N GLY A 104 -19.85 -21.58 -12.46
CA GLY A 104 -20.30 -22.90 -12.00
C GLY A 104 -20.17 -23.12 -10.49
N ARG A 105 -20.39 -22.06 -9.70
CA ARG A 105 -20.18 -22.02 -8.25
C ARG A 105 -20.95 -23.14 -7.55
N ARG A 106 -20.23 -23.94 -6.77
CA ARG A 106 -20.80 -24.99 -5.93
C ARG A 106 -20.04 -25.08 -4.62
N PHE A 107 -20.68 -25.55 -3.56
CA PHE A 107 -19.94 -25.86 -2.35
C PHE A 107 -18.95 -26.99 -2.59
N ASN A 108 -17.77 -26.82 -1.99
CA ASN A 108 -16.82 -27.89 -1.80
C ASN A 108 -17.07 -28.58 -0.44
N THR A 109 -16.19 -29.49 -0.02
CA THR A 109 -16.33 -30.20 1.25
C THR A 109 -16.45 -29.25 2.46
N ASN A 110 -15.70 -28.15 2.49
CA ASN A 110 -15.75 -27.18 3.58
C ASN A 110 -17.06 -26.40 3.58
N GLY A 111 -17.49 -25.93 2.40
CA GLY A 111 -18.74 -25.17 2.26
C GLY A 111 -19.97 -25.98 2.64
N SER A 112 -20.07 -27.23 2.16
CA SER A 112 -21.18 -28.12 2.52
C SER A 112 -21.15 -28.46 4.00
N TYR A 113 -19.97 -28.71 4.58
CA TYR A 113 -19.82 -28.99 6.00
C TYR A 113 -20.27 -27.80 6.86
N ALA A 114 -19.79 -26.59 6.57
CA ALA A 114 -20.19 -25.38 7.25
C ALA A 114 -21.70 -25.12 7.15
N TYR A 115 -22.27 -25.25 5.96
CA TYR A 115 -23.69 -25.01 5.73
C TYR A 115 -24.57 -26.02 6.48
N ASN A 116 -24.22 -27.32 6.42
CA ASN A 116 -25.01 -28.40 7.01
C ASN A 116 -24.98 -28.42 8.54
N LYS A 117 -24.10 -27.64 9.19
CA LYS A 117 -24.15 -27.41 10.63
C LYS A 117 -25.33 -26.55 11.06
N ASN A 118 -25.97 -25.83 10.13
CA ASN A 118 -27.07 -24.90 10.40
C ASN A 118 -26.70 -23.85 11.47
N ASP A 119 -25.44 -23.41 11.46
CA ASP A 119 -24.88 -22.40 12.34
C ASP A 119 -24.14 -21.36 11.48
N LEU A 120 -24.71 -20.15 11.41
CA LEU A 120 -24.18 -19.06 10.59
C LEU A 120 -22.87 -18.48 11.14
N LEU A 121 -22.66 -18.54 12.45
CA LEU A 121 -21.40 -18.11 13.05
C LEU A 121 -20.30 -19.08 12.65
N PHE A 122 -20.57 -20.39 12.77
CA PHE A 122 -19.64 -21.42 12.31
C PHE A 122 -19.34 -21.31 10.82
N PHE A 123 -20.36 -21.06 9.99
CA PHE A 123 -20.15 -20.83 8.56
C PHE A 123 -19.22 -19.65 8.32
N ARG A 124 -19.46 -18.54 9.00
CA ARG A 124 -18.63 -17.33 8.86
C ARG A 124 -17.19 -17.56 9.30
N GLU A 125 -16.97 -18.26 10.42
CA GLU A 125 -15.63 -18.56 10.91
C GLU A 125 -14.80 -19.37 9.91
N LEU A 126 -15.45 -20.31 9.20
CA LEU A 126 -14.78 -21.19 8.24
C LEU A 126 -14.67 -20.56 6.83
N CYS A 127 -15.75 -19.93 6.36
CA CYS A 127 -15.94 -19.52 4.97
C CYS A 127 -15.99 -18.01 4.76
N GLY A 128 -16.19 -17.24 5.83
CA GLY A 128 -16.41 -15.80 5.78
C GLY A 128 -17.84 -15.43 5.41
N ASP A 129 -18.06 -14.14 5.20
CA ASP A 129 -19.32 -13.57 4.71
C ASP A 129 -19.28 -13.21 3.22
N GLN A 130 -18.08 -13.18 2.63
CA GLN A 130 -17.84 -12.96 1.21
C GLN A 130 -16.89 -14.04 0.64
N PHE A 131 -16.74 -14.06 -0.68
CA PHE A 131 -15.72 -14.86 -1.34
C PHE A 131 -15.12 -14.12 -2.53
N VAL A 132 -13.93 -14.54 -2.97
CA VAL A 132 -13.28 -13.97 -4.16
C VAL A 132 -13.93 -14.53 -5.42
N GLU A 133 -14.77 -13.72 -6.06
CA GLU A 133 -15.45 -14.07 -7.31
C GLU A 133 -14.56 -13.89 -8.53
N GLN A 134 -13.72 -12.86 -8.52
CA GLN A 134 -12.86 -12.52 -9.65
C GLN A 134 -11.49 -12.08 -9.16
N VAL A 135 -10.46 -12.42 -9.93
CA VAL A 135 -9.11 -11.87 -9.77
C VAL A 135 -8.74 -11.11 -11.04
N LYS A 136 -8.32 -9.85 -10.89
CA LYS A 136 -7.84 -9.03 -11.99
C LYS A 136 -6.34 -9.23 -12.15
N LEU A 137 -5.93 -9.54 -13.37
CA LEU A 137 -4.55 -9.80 -13.71
C LEU A 137 -3.95 -8.59 -14.42
N GLY A 138 -2.72 -8.26 -14.08
CA GLY A 138 -2.03 -7.16 -14.72
C GLY A 138 -0.59 -6.98 -14.28
N GLY A 139 0.01 -5.93 -14.81
CA GLY A 139 1.25 -5.36 -14.31
C GLY A 139 1.04 -3.88 -14.01
N GLN A 140 1.64 -3.38 -12.93
CA GLN A 140 1.64 -1.97 -12.59
C GLN A 140 3.07 -1.51 -12.31
N LEU A 141 3.47 -0.40 -12.89
CA LEU A 141 4.72 0.29 -12.59
C LEU A 141 4.39 1.69 -12.09
N TYR A 142 4.75 1.96 -10.84
CA TYR A 142 4.59 3.26 -10.22
C TYR A 142 5.91 3.98 -10.20
N LEU A 143 5.95 5.19 -10.77
CA LEU A 143 7.08 6.10 -10.71
C LEU A 143 6.68 7.32 -9.88
N GLY A 144 7.35 7.49 -8.76
CA GLY A 144 7.07 8.52 -7.77
C GLY A 144 8.20 9.55 -7.70
N VAL A 145 7.83 10.83 -7.65
CA VAL A 145 8.73 11.92 -7.27
C VAL A 145 8.13 12.64 -6.07
N LYS A 146 8.91 12.75 -4.99
CA LYS A 146 8.51 13.41 -3.76
C LYS A 146 9.46 14.56 -3.46
N TYR A 147 8.90 15.72 -3.19
CA TYR A 147 9.63 16.90 -2.76
C TYR A 147 9.35 17.09 -1.29
N THR A 148 10.39 17.04 -0.47
CA THR A 148 10.32 17.36 0.94
C THR A 148 10.94 18.74 1.14
N PHE A 149 10.18 19.61 1.79
CA PHE A 149 10.59 20.98 2.08
C PHE A 149 11.13 21.05 3.50
N ALA A 150 12.04 21.98 3.78
CA ALA A 150 12.53 22.21 5.13
C ALA A 150 11.41 22.66 6.08
N SER A 151 10.38 23.33 5.54
CA SER A 151 9.22 23.79 6.31
C SER A 151 7.94 23.84 5.46
N LYS A 152 6.80 23.95 6.15
CA LYS A 152 5.49 24.14 5.51
C LYS A 152 5.42 25.46 4.74
N GLU A 153 5.99 26.54 5.27
CA GLU A 153 6.04 27.86 4.64
C GLU A 153 6.85 27.81 3.33
N THR A 154 7.94 27.04 3.34
CA THR A 154 8.76 26.79 2.15
C THR A 154 7.94 26.05 1.09
N LYS A 155 7.18 25.02 1.48
CA LYS A 155 6.24 24.35 0.58
C LYS A 155 5.21 25.32 0.02
N GLU A 156 4.56 26.13 0.84
CA GLU A 156 3.54 27.09 0.37
C GLU A 156 4.13 28.11 -0.63
N THR A 157 5.33 28.60 -0.37
CA THR A 157 6.04 29.55 -1.25
C THR A 157 6.40 28.92 -2.60
N ILE A 158 6.83 27.66 -2.59
CA ILE A 158 7.36 26.97 -3.77
C ILE A 158 6.24 26.28 -4.58
N SER A 159 5.28 25.63 -3.92
CA SER A 159 4.21 24.85 -4.55
C SER A 159 3.26 25.71 -5.38
N VAL A 160 3.05 26.98 -5.02
CA VAL A 160 2.27 27.94 -5.83
C VAL A 160 2.97 28.28 -7.15
N LYS A 161 4.30 28.24 -7.17
CA LYS A 161 5.13 28.60 -8.34
C LYS A 161 5.38 27.42 -9.28
N ILE A 162 5.07 26.19 -8.87
CA ILE A 162 5.40 24.97 -9.60
C ILE A 162 4.14 24.28 -10.12
N THR A 163 4.04 24.17 -11.45
CA THR A 163 3.16 23.22 -12.13
C THR A 163 3.97 22.01 -12.60
N LEU A 164 3.32 20.85 -12.73
CA LEU A 164 3.98 19.56 -12.98
C LEU A 164 4.77 19.49 -14.30
N SER A 165 4.16 19.96 -15.39
CA SER A 165 4.78 20.00 -16.72
C SER A 165 5.94 20.98 -16.78
N ALA A 166 5.84 22.07 -16.02
CA ALA A 166 6.95 22.98 -15.81
C ALA A 166 8.07 22.27 -15.04
N PHE A 167 7.77 21.53 -13.98
CA PHE A 167 8.82 21.05 -13.07
C PHE A 167 9.80 20.04 -13.67
N TRP A 168 9.31 19.04 -14.41
CA TRP A 168 10.20 18.09 -15.10
C TRP A 168 11.08 18.78 -16.14
N GLY A 169 10.50 19.69 -16.92
CA GLY A 169 11.24 20.53 -17.87
C GLY A 169 12.17 21.53 -17.19
N LEU A 170 11.85 21.98 -15.97
CA LEU A 170 12.65 22.90 -15.16
C LEU A 170 13.85 22.21 -14.54
N ILE A 171 13.73 20.97 -14.07
CA ILE A 171 14.86 20.15 -13.61
C ILE A 171 15.88 20.01 -14.75
N LYS A 172 15.42 19.66 -15.96
CA LYS A 172 16.31 19.55 -17.15
C LYS A 172 16.95 20.88 -17.56
N LYS A 173 16.41 22.00 -17.08
CA LYS A 173 16.92 23.35 -17.29
C LYS A 173 17.44 23.98 -15.99
N SER A 174 17.83 23.19 -14.99
CA SER A 174 18.37 23.67 -13.71
C SER A 174 19.51 24.68 -13.89
N LYS A 175 20.34 24.50 -14.92
CA LYS A 175 21.43 25.41 -15.30
C LYS A 175 20.98 26.84 -15.63
N THR A 176 19.72 27.04 -16.02
CA THR A 176 19.18 28.38 -16.33
C THR A 176 18.41 29.02 -15.18
N TRP A 177 18.41 28.40 -13.99
CA TRP A 177 17.73 28.97 -12.83
C TRP A 177 18.45 30.22 -12.30
N THR A 178 17.65 31.23 -11.92
CA THR A 178 18.14 32.42 -11.24
C THR A 178 18.76 32.05 -9.89
N LYS A 179 19.67 32.89 -9.39
CA LYS A 179 20.27 32.69 -8.06
C LYS A 179 19.21 32.60 -6.96
N GLU A 180 18.22 33.50 -7.01
CA GLU A 180 17.09 33.52 -6.08
C GLU A 180 16.32 32.19 -6.07
N PHE A 181 16.04 31.62 -7.24
CA PHE A 181 15.34 30.34 -7.32
C PHE A 181 16.19 29.18 -6.79
N ARG A 182 17.50 29.17 -7.07
CA ARG A 182 18.42 28.17 -6.48
C ARG A 182 18.48 28.28 -4.97
N ASP A 183 18.54 29.49 -4.44
CA ASP A 183 18.61 29.72 -2.99
C ASP A 183 17.36 29.18 -2.29
N ILE A 184 16.17 29.38 -2.88
CA ILE A 184 14.91 28.78 -2.40
C ILE A 184 14.95 27.24 -2.48
N MET A 185 15.54 26.68 -3.55
CA MET A 185 15.60 25.23 -3.77
C MET A 185 16.61 24.50 -2.86
N LYS A 186 17.50 25.21 -2.15
CA LYS A 186 18.37 24.62 -1.10
C LYS A 186 17.58 23.99 0.05
N ASP A 187 16.38 24.50 0.29
CA ASP A 187 15.47 24.02 1.32
C ASP A 187 14.46 22.99 0.77
N VAL A 188 14.83 22.34 -0.33
CA VAL A 188 14.09 21.25 -0.95
C VAL A 188 14.99 20.02 -1.10
N ARG A 189 14.43 18.85 -0.80
CA ARG A 189 15.00 17.53 -1.08
C ARG A 189 14.07 16.77 -2.03
N ILE A 190 14.66 16.14 -3.04
CA ILE A 190 13.92 15.43 -4.09
C ILE A 190 14.20 13.93 -3.95
N SER A 191 13.17 13.14 -3.66
CA SER A 191 13.26 11.68 -3.60
C SER A 191 12.55 11.06 -4.79
N ILE A 192 13.14 10.02 -5.35
CA ILE A 192 12.57 9.27 -6.47
C ILE A 192 12.36 7.84 -6.02
N GLU A 193 11.15 7.34 -6.25
CA GLU A 193 10.82 5.97 -5.96
C GLU A 193 10.18 5.29 -7.16
N ALA A 194 10.41 3.99 -7.24
CA ALA A 194 9.81 3.14 -8.26
C ALA A 194 9.36 1.84 -7.62
N PHE A 195 8.15 1.42 -7.97
CA PHE A 195 7.50 0.20 -7.46
C PHE A 195 6.90 -0.57 -8.62
N GLN A 196 7.04 -1.89 -8.60
CA GLN A 196 6.55 -2.77 -9.65
C GLN A 196 5.70 -3.90 -9.07
N ILE A 197 4.60 -4.19 -9.74
CA ILE A 197 3.69 -5.31 -9.49
C ILE A 197 3.55 -6.06 -10.82
N GLY A 198 3.74 -7.38 -10.79
CA GLY A 198 3.87 -8.18 -12.03
C GLY A 198 5.22 -7.94 -12.71
N GLY A 199 5.46 -8.66 -13.80
CA GLY A 199 6.77 -8.74 -14.46
C GLY A 199 7.83 -9.38 -13.56
N ASP A 200 9.09 -9.04 -13.80
CA ASP A 200 10.25 -9.48 -13.03
C ASP A 200 10.77 -8.34 -12.12
N PRO A 201 10.44 -8.34 -10.82
CA PRO A 201 10.86 -7.28 -9.90
C PRO A 201 12.38 -7.18 -9.76
N SER A 202 13.13 -8.26 -10.06
CA SER A 202 14.60 -8.26 -9.94
C SER A 202 15.24 -7.28 -10.94
N LYS A 203 14.62 -7.06 -12.11
CA LYS A 203 15.09 -6.11 -13.12
C LYS A 203 14.97 -4.67 -12.64
N LEU A 204 13.83 -4.30 -12.04
CA LEU A 204 13.69 -2.98 -11.43
C LEU A 204 14.68 -2.79 -10.28
N GLN A 205 14.90 -3.81 -9.44
CA GLN A 205 15.88 -3.73 -8.36
C GLN A 205 17.32 -3.58 -8.88
N ALA A 206 17.68 -4.28 -9.96
CA ALA A 206 18.97 -4.12 -10.62
C ALA A 206 19.14 -2.71 -11.18
N LEU A 207 18.09 -2.15 -11.81
CA LEU A 207 18.09 -0.77 -12.28
C LEU A 207 18.24 0.22 -11.11
N LYS A 208 17.49 0.03 -10.02
CA LYS A 208 17.58 0.85 -8.79
C LYS A 208 19.03 0.89 -8.27
N LYS A 209 19.75 -0.23 -8.24
CA LYS A 209 21.17 -0.27 -7.85
C LYS A 209 22.11 0.55 -8.75
N GLN A 210 21.70 0.83 -9.98
CA GLN A 210 22.50 1.57 -10.96
C GLN A 210 22.12 3.05 -11.07
N ILE A 211 20.97 3.45 -10.56
CA ILE A 211 20.53 4.87 -10.52
C ILE A 211 20.74 5.44 -9.12
N TYR A 212 20.71 6.76 -9.00
CA TYR A 212 20.78 7.42 -7.71
C TYR A 212 19.58 6.98 -6.83
N GLN A 213 19.88 6.50 -5.61
CA GLN A 213 18.89 5.97 -4.66
C GLN A 213 18.63 6.89 -3.46
N GLY A 214 19.38 7.99 -3.33
CA GLY A 214 19.21 8.97 -2.27
C GLY A 214 18.19 10.04 -2.63
N SER A 215 18.08 11.05 -1.77
CA SER A 215 17.42 12.31 -2.14
C SER A 215 18.44 13.28 -2.76
N CYS A 216 18.05 14.03 -3.78
CA CYS A 216 18.87 15.08 -4.36
C CYS A 216 18.59 16.42 -3.68
N ALA A 217 19.60 17.28 -3.64
CA ALA A 217 19.37 18.68 -3.31
C ALA A 217 18.50 19.33 -4.40
N GLY A 218 17.55 20.14 -3.98
CA GLY A 218 16.67 20.82 -4.92
C GLY A 218 17.41 21.73 -5.88
N ASP A 219 18.52 22.32 -5.43
CA ASP A 219 19.41 23.20 -6.20
C ASP A 219 20.44 22.46 -7.07
N GLU A 220 20.54 21.13 -6.93
CA GLU A 220 21.37 20.22 -7.74
C GLU A 220 20.56 18.96 -8.15
N PRO A 221 19.49 19.10 -8.96
CA PRO A 221 18.53 18.03 -9.23
C PRO A 221 18.96 17.05 -10.33
N GLU A 222 20.15 17.22 -10.93
CA GLU A 222 20.57 16.52 -12.15
C GLU A 222 20.60 14.99 -11.98
N LEU A 223 21.12 14.50 -10.86
CA LEU A 223 21.16 13.05 -10.58
C LEU A 223 19.75 12.44 -10.48
N CYS A 224 18.81 13.21 -9.96
CA CYS A 224 17.41 12.83 -9.88
C CYS A 224 16.74 12.84 -11.27
N ALA A 225 17.08 13.84 -12.10
CA ALA A 225 16.65 13.87 -13.49
C ALA A 225 17.09 12.61 -14.25
N ASP A 226 18.38 12.27 -14.17
CA ASP A 226 18.90 11.11 -14.89
C ASP A 226 18.27 9.80 -14.38
N ALA A 227 17.99 9.70 -13.08
CA ALA A 227 17.31 8.55 -12.49
C ALA A 227 15.88 8.38 -13.02
N ILE A 228 15.08 9.46 -13.09
CA ILE A 228 13.72 9.40 -13.64
C ILE A 228 13.74 9.08 -15.13
N ASP A 229 14.64 9.65 -15.93
CA ASP A 229 14.75 9.34 -17.37
C ASP A 229 14.98 7.84 -17.59
N ARG A 230 15.88 7.22 -16.81
CA ARG A 230 16.13 5.77 -16.86
C ARG A 230 14.94 4.93 -16.41
N LEU A 231 14.18 5.39 -15.42
CA LEU A 231 12.96 4.71 -14.97
C LEU A 231 11.83 4.79 -16.00
N LEU A 232 11.69 5.93 -16.70
CA LEU A 232 10.73 6.10 -17.79
C LEU A 232 11.10 5.21 -18.99
N GLU A 233 12.39 5.13 -19.32
CA GLU A 233 12.87 4.21 -20.35
C GLU A 233 12.55 2.75 -19.99
N TYR A 234 12.83 2.33 -18.75
CA TYR A 234 12.48 1.01 -18.24
C TYR A 234 10.98 0.71 -18.35
N GLY A 235 10.13 1.66 -17.95
CA GLY A 235 8.68 1.49 -18.04
C GLY A 235 8.18 1.33 -19.47
N SER A 236 8.73 2.12 -20.41
CA SER A 236 8.29 2.12 -21.81
C SER A 236 8.82 0.94 -22.63
N LYS A 237 9.96 0.35 -22.27
CA LYS A 237 10.60 -0.74 -23.04
C LYS A 237 10.57 -2.06 -22.29
N ASP A 238 11.19 -2.10 -21.12
CA ASP A 238 11.51 -3.35 -20.44
C ASP A 238 10.31 -3.92 -19.67
N PHE A 239 9.56 -3.06 -18.97
CA PHE A 239 8.47 -3.52 -18.11
C PHE A 239 7.34 -4.20 -18.90
N ALA A 240 6.88 -3.56 -19.98
CA ALA A 240 5.80 -4.10 -20.81
C ALA A 240 6.13 -5.48 -21.40
N GLN A 241 7.39 -5.71 -21.78
CA GLN A 241 7.85 -6.99 -22.34
C GLN A 241 7.89 -8.12 -21.32
N GLN A 242 7.90 -7.82 -20.01
CA GLN A 242 7.97 -8.82 -18.95
C GLN A 242 6.62 -9.52 -18.67
N LEU A 243 5.52 -9.01 -19.23
CA LEU A 243 4.18 -9.49 -18.89
C LEU A 243 3.71 -10.71 -19.72
N ASP A 244 4.54 -11.24 -20.62
CA ASP A 244 4.34 -12.52 -21.34
C ASP A 244 2.90 -12.72 -21.89
N ASP A 245 2.43 -11.79 -22.71
CA ASP A 245 1.07 -11.78 -23.26
C ASP A 245 -0.06 -11.92 -22.20
N MET A 246 0.23 -11.50 -20.97
CA MET A 246 -0.64 -11.59 -19.80
C MET A 246 -1.00 -13.03 -19.40
N ARG A 247 -0.07 -13.97 -19.56
CA ARG A 247 -0.23 -15.37 -19.15
C ARG A 247 0.37 -15.61 -17.77
N LEU A 248 -0.42 -16.16 -16.85
CA LEU A 248 0.08 -16.55 -15.53
C LEU A 248 1.14 -17.65 -15.65
N SER A 249 2.32 -17.40 -15.07
CA SER A 249 3.44 -18.33 -14.98
C SER A 249 3.56 -18.95 -13.58
N ASP A 250 4.03 -20.20 -13.52
CA ASP A 250 4.37 -20.91 -12.27
C ASP A 250 5.43 -20.16 -11.46
N ASP A 251 6.29 -19.39 -12.14
CA ASP A 251 7.19 -18.45 -11.49
C ASP A 251 6.41 -17.20 -11.03
N PRO A 252 6.35 -16.90 -9.73
CA PRO A 252 5.70 -15.69 -9.23
C PRO A 252 6.37 -14.39 -9.67
N ASN A 253 7.59 -14.44 -10.22
CA ASN A 253 8.36 -13.30 -10.74
C ASN A 253 8.30 -13.19 -12.27
N LEU A 254 7.38 -13.90 -12.93
CA LEU A 254 7.22 -13.83 -14.38
C LEU A 254 5.75 -13.59 -14.76
N GLY A 255 5.52 -12.70 -15.73
CA GLY A 255 4.18 -12.44 -16.26
C GLY A 255 3.34 -11.53 -15.36
N PRO A 256 2.00 -11.52 -15.54
CA PRO A 256 1.12 -10.66 -14.75
C PRO A 256 0.98 -11.16 -13.31
N ALA A 257 0.73 -10.23 -12.40
CA ALA A 257 0.33 -10.50 -11.03
C ALA A 257 -1.17 -10.31 -10.84
N ILE A 258 -1.69 -10.77 -9.70
CA ILE A 258 -3.02 -10.35 -9.23
C ILE A 258 -2.87 -8.94 -8.68
N ILE A 259 -3.44 -7.99 -9.40
CA ILE A 259 -3.38 -6.56 -9.06
C ILE A 259 -4.60 -6.10 -8.26
N ASP A 260 -5.69 -6.86 -8.34
CA ASP A 260 -6.95 -6.55 -7.67
C ASP A 260 -7.83 -7.82 -7.62
N VAL A 261 -8.82 -7.85 -6.72
CA VAL A 261 -9.82 -8.92 -6.66
C VAL A 261 -11.23 -8.31 -6.65
N VAL A 262 -12.26 -9.13 -6.84
CA VAL A 262 -13.66 -8.71 -6.66
C VAL A 262 -14.28 -9.69 -5.69
N LEU A 263 -14.89 -9.14 -4.65
CA LEU A 263 -15.56 -9.89 -3.61
C LEU A 263 -17.05 -9.93 -3.89
N GLU A 264 -17.67 -11.06 -3.61
CA GLU A 264 -19.11 -11.26 -3.74
C GLU A 264 -19.67 -11.79 -2.41
N ASP A 265 -20.83 -11.30 -2.02
CA ASP A 265 -21.46 -11.71 -0.76
C ASP A 265 -22.06 -13.12 -0.92
N TYR A 266 -21.92 -13.99 0.08
CA TYR A 266 -22.65 -15.28 0.06
C TYR A 266 -24.18 -15.11 0.03
N ARG A 267 -24.69 -14.00 0.60
CA ARG A 267 -26.12 -13.72 0.70
C ARG A 267 -26.77 -13.28 -0.61
N SER A 268 -25.99 -12.79 -1.58
CA SER A 268 -26.51 -12.27 -2.85
C SER A 268 -26.82 -13.38 -3.86
N LEU A 269 -26.39 -14.62 -3.59
CA LEU A 269 -26.42 -15.72 -4.55
C LEU A 269 -27.09 -16.99 -4.02
N LYS A 270 -27.57 -17.81 -4.96
CA LYS A 270 -27.89 -19.22 -4.72
C LYS A 270 -26.71 -20.09 -5.16
N ILE A 271 -26.21 -20.92 -4.25
CA ILE A 271 -25.05 -21.78 -4.46
C ILE A 271 -25.51 -23.22 -4.47
N TYR A 272 -25.06 -24.02 -5.45
CA TYR A 272 -25.37 -25.44 -5.49
C TYR A 272 -24.59 -26.19 -4.42
N ASP A 273 -25.29 -26.93 -3.56
CA ASP A 273 -24.68 -27.87 -2.61
C ASP A 273 -24.75 -29.30 -3.18
N PRO A 274 -23.60 -29.91 -3.53
CA PRO A 274 -23.57 -31.27 -4.05
C PRO A 274 -24.07 -32.32 -3.05
N GLN A 275 -23.95 -32.09 -1.74
CA GLN A 275 -24.36 -33.05 -0.71
C GLN A 275 -25.88 -33.15 -0.62
N SER A 276 -26.58 -32.01 -0.53
CA SER A 276 -28.05 -31.98 -0.52
C SER A 276 -28.70 -32.00 -1.91
N LYS A 277 -27.91 -31.85 -2.98
CA LYS A 277 -28.35 -31.74 -4.38
C LYS A 277 -29.33 -30.58 -4.62
N LYS A 278 -29.20 -29.49 -3.88
CA LYS A 278 -30.07 -28.31 -3.94
C LYS A 278 -29.26 -27.04 -4.06
N SER A 279 -29.86 -26.01 -4.66
CA SER A 279 -29.32 -24.65 -4.58
C SER A 279 -29.80 -23.99 -3.29
N VAL A 280 -28.86 -23.49 -2.50
CA VAL A 280 -29.11 -22.89 -1.19
C VAL A 280 -28.63 -21.44 -1.15
N GLN A 281 -29.23 -20.64 -0.29
CA GLN A 281 -28.80 -19.26 -0.03
C GLN A 281 -28.27 -19.18 1.40
N VAL A 282 -27.10 -18.57 1.57
CA VAL A 282 -26.47 -18.43 2.89
C VAL A 282 -26.62 -16.99 3.36
N ASN A 283 -27.48 -16.79 4.36
CA ASN A 283 -27.73 -15.46 4.93
C ASN A 283 -26.75 -15.14 6.06
N VAL A 284 -25.45 -15.17 5.76
CA VAL A 284 -24.38 -14.77 6.69
C VAL A 284 -24.13 -13.26 6.59
N MET A 285 -23.88 -12.60 7.73
CA MET A 285 -23.58 -11.17 7.80
C MET A 285 -22.34 -10.93 8.67
N ALA A 286 -21.68 -9.79 8.49
CA ALA A 286 -20.73 -9.27 9.46
C ALA A 286 -21.47 -8.96 10.78
N SER A 287 -21.17 -9.71 11.84
CA SER A 287 -21.75 -9.58 13.18
C SER A 287 -20.83 -8.79 14.12
N THR A 288 -21.35 -7.74 14.77
CA THR A 288 -20.62 -6.99 15.80
C THR A 288 -20.42 -7.83 17.07
N THR A 289 -19.27 -8.49 17.20
CA THR A 289 -18.86 -9.31 18.36
C THR A 289 -17.70 -8.63 19.12
N PRO A 290 -17.35 -9.02 20.37
CA PRO A 290 -16.17 -8.50 21.06
C PRO A 290 -14.86 -8.69 20.26
N GLU A 291 -14.76 -9.74 19.46
CA GLU A 291 -13.68 -9.93 18.51
C GLU A 291 -13.60 -8.78 17.48
N SER A 292 -14.73 -8.15 17.13
CA SER A 292 -14.77 -6.94 16.30
C SER A 292 -14.10 -5.74 16.95
N GLU A 293 -14.16 -5.61 18.27
CA GLU A 293 -13.46 -4.52 18.98
C GLU A 293 -11.95 -4.74 18.94
N LEU A 294 -11.50 -5.98 19.14
CA LEU A 294 -10.09 -6.32 18.97
C LEU A 294 -9.63 -6.06 17.53
N ALA A 295 -10.40 -6.48 16.53
CA ALA A 295 -10.08 -6.25 15.13
C ALA A 295 -9.94 -4.76 14.81
N LYS A 296 -10.88 -3.93 15.29
CA LYS A 296 -10.81 -2.46 15.15
C LYS A 296 -9.57 -1.89 15.82
N ALA A 297 -9.23 -2.37 17.02
CA ALA A 297 -8.04 -1.92 17.73
C ALA A 297 -6.74 -2.31 17.02
N LEU A 298 -6.68 -3.51 16.43
CA LEU A 298 -5.54 -3.95 15.63
C LEU A 298 -5.42 -3.17 14.31
N ASP A 299 -6.54 -2.89 13.63
CA ASP A 299 -6.56 -1.98 12.47
C ASP A 299 -6.06 -0.58 12.85
N GLY A 300 -6.52 -0.05 14.00
CA GLY A 300 -6.05 1.22 14.56
C GLY A 300 -4.53 1.23 14.77
N LEU A 301 -3.99 0.13 15.30
CA LEU A 301 -2.56 -0.02 15.56
C LEU A 301 -1.73 -0.12 14.26
N GLU A 302 -2.21 -0.86 13.26
CA GLU A 302 -1.55 -0.94 11.94
C GLU A 302 -1.57 0.41 11.22
N ARG A 303 -2.67 1.17 11.29
CA ARG A 303 -2.73 2.53 10.75
C ARG A 303 -1.75 3.47 11.45
N LEU A 304 -1.64 3.35 12.78
CA LEU A 304 -0.65 4.11 13.53
C LEU A 304 0.77 3.76 13.11
N LYS A 305 1.08 2.46 12.95
CA LYS A 305 2.37 1.98 12.44
C LYS A 305 2.71 2.60 11.08
N VAL A 306 1.75 2.62 10.16
CA VAL A 306 1.90 3.27 8.85
C VAL A 306 2.21 4.76 9.00
N SER A 307 1.43 5.48 9.81
CA SER A 307 1.67 6.92 10.04
C SER A 307 3.06 7.19 10.60
N LEU A 308 3.51 6.38 11.56
CA LEU A 308 4.85 6.48 12.14
C LEU A 308 5.94 6.21 11.10
N LYS A 309 5.76 5.26 10.18
CA LYS A 309 6.69 5.02 9.07
C LYS A 309 6.77 6.19 8.08
N ILE A 310 5.65 6.86 7.81
CA ILE A 310 5.64 8.08 7.00
C ILE A 310 6.47 9.17 7.70
N SER A 311 6.29 9.34 9.01
CA SER A 311 7.05 10.28 9.82
C SER A 311 8.54 9.90 9.97
N GLU A 312 8.87 8.62 10.07
CA GLU A 312 10.25 8.10 10.05
C GLU A 312 10.96 8.48 8.75
N ASN A 313 10.33 8.20 7.59
CA ASN A 313 10.85 8.58 6.28
C ASN A 313 11.08 10.09 6.17
N ARG A 314 10.14 10.89 6.70
CA ARG A 314 10.27 12.34 6.76
C ARG A 314 11.49 12.77 7.58
N ILE A 315 11.65 12.24 8.79
CA ILE A 315 12.80 12.54 9.67
C ILE A 315 14.13 12.19 9.00
N LYS A 316 14.19 11.06 8.30
CA LYS A 316 15.40 10.65 7.56
C LYS A 316 15.82 11.74 6.55
N ILE A 317 14.87 12.30 5.81
CA ILE A 317 15.13 13.39 4.86
C ILE A 317 15.46 14.71 5.58
N LEU A 318 14.79 15.01 6.71
CA LEU A 318 15.09 16.22 7.48
C LEU A 318 16.55 16.26 7.96
N LYS A 319 17.13 15.11 8.29
CA LYS A 319 18.55 14.97 8.67
C LYS A 319 19.52 15.29 7.53
N GLU A 320 19.06 15.34 6.29
CA GLU A 320 19.89 15.68 5.13
C GLU A 320 20.03 17.20 4.94
N PHE A 321 19.20 18.02 5.60
CA PHE A 321 19.37 19.48 5.60
C PHE A 321 20.50 19.91 6.54
N LYS A 322 21.05 21.11 6.28
CA LYS A 322 21.92 21.78 7.26
C LYS A 322 21.04 22.36 8.36
N LEU A 323 21.01 21.68 9.51
CA LEU A 323 20.20 22.01 10.68
C LEU A 323 21.00 22.81 11.71
N SER A 324 20.31 23.65 12.49
CA SER A 324 20.85 24.20 13.73
C SER A 324 21.05 23.10 14.78
N GLU A 325 21.87 23.34 15.82
CA GLU A 325 22.03 22.36 16.92
C GLU A 325 20.70 22.02 17.61
N THR A 326 19.85 23.04 17.79
CA THR A 326 18.50 22.89 18.37
C THR A 326 17.60 22.02 17.48
N ASP A 327 17.58 22.30 16.18
CA ASP A 327 16.79 21.52 15.21
C ASP A 327 17.30 20.08 15.11
N GLN A 328 18.63 19.90 15.11
CA GLN A 328 19.23 18.57 15.09
C GLN A 328 18.83 17.76 16.33
N THR A 329 18.82 18.39 17.51
CA THR A 329 18.36 17.76 18.76
C THR A 329 16.89 17.39 18.69
N THR A 330 16.05 18.27 18.15
CA THR A 330 14.61 18.05 17.96
C THR A 330 14.36 16.86 17.02
N VAL A 331 15.01 16.86 15.85
CA VAL A 331 14.89 15.81 14.83
C VAL A 331 15.38 14.46 15.38
N ASN A 332 16.48 14.44 16.14
CA ASN A 332 17.00 13.22 16.76
C ASN A 332 16.06 12.67 17.84
N THR A 333 15.50 13.55 18.68
CA THR A 333 14.55 13.15 19.74
C THR A 333 13.29 12.54 19.14
N ALA A 334 12.71 13.18 18.12
CA ALA A 334 11.57 12.64 17.39
C ALA A 334 11.89 11.30 16.71
N SER A 335 13.08 11.17 16.12
CA SER A 335 13.57 9.91 15.52
C SER A 335 13.56 8.76 16.52
N THR A 336 14.06 9.00 17.74
CA THR A 336 14.09 7.98 18.81
C THR A 336 12.68 7.58 19.22
N HIS A 337 11.80 8.56 19.50
CA HIS A 337 10.42 8.28 19.91
C HIS A 337 9.63 7.48 18.86
N ILE A 338 9.80 7.80 17.59
CA ILE A 338 9.16 7.05 16.49
C ILE A 338 9.67 5.61 16.46
N ASN A 339 10.99 5.41 16.52
CA ASN A 339 11.60 4.08 16.45
C ASN A 339 11.20 3.19 17.64
N ASP A 340 11.22 3.75 18.85
CA ASP A 340 10.79 3.06 20.06
C ASP A 340 9.31 2.64 19.97
N THR A 341 8.46 3.54 19.47
CA THR A 341 7.03 3.25 19.32
C THR A 341 6.78 2.20 18.24
N LEU A 342 7.45 2.28 17.09
CA LEU A 342 7.37 1.27 16.03
C LEU A 342 7.77 -0.12 16.55
N SER A 343 8.87 -0.20 17.30
CA SER A 343 9.33 -1.46 17.92
C SER A 343 8.31 -2.02 18.92
N ALA A 344 7.70 -1.15 19.74
CA ALA A 344 6.67 -1.55 20.69
C ALA A 344 5.40 -2.08 19.99
N ILE A 345 4.97 -1.42 18.90
CA ILE A 345 3.87 -1.88 18.05
C ILE A 345 4.17 -3.26 17.46
N GLU A 346 5.36 -3.46 16.88
CA GLU A 346 5.76 -4.73 16.30
C GLU A 346 5.81 -5.85 17.34
N THR A 347 6.29 -5.54 18.54
CA THR A 347 6.29 -6.49 19.66
C THR A 347 4.85 -6.88 20.02
N VAL A 348 3.91 -5.94 20.15
CA VAL A 348 2.52 -6.25 20.50
C VAL A 348 1.84 -7.09 19.41
N LEU A 349 2.02 -6.72 18.13
CA LEU A 349 1.44 -7.44 17.00
C LEU A 349 2.01 -8.86 16.84
N SER A 350 3.31 -9.06 17.08
CA SER A 350 3.99 -10.36 16.92
C SER A 350 3.95 -11.27 18.14
N THR A 351 3.65 -10.74 19.33
CA THR A 351 3.63 -11.53 20.58
C THR A 351 2.26 -11.49 21.25
N THR A 352 1.88 -10.34 21.80
CA THR A 352 0.74 -10.21 22.72
C THR A 352 -0.59 -10.42 22.01
N CYS A 353 -0.68 -10.02 20.74
CA CYS A 353 -1.90 -10.11 19.96
C CYS A 353 -1.79 -11.11 18.80
N ALA A 354 -0.67 -11.85 18.68
CA ALA A 354 -0.39 -12.75 17.56
C ALA A 354 -1.18 -14.08 17.57
N ARG A 355 -1.75 -14.44 18.73
CA ARG A 355 -2.51 -15.68 18.90
C ARG A 355 -3.81 -15.33 19.59
N ALA A 356 -4.89 -15.19 18.83
CA ALA A 356 -6.22 -15.07 19.39
C ALA A 356 -6.57 -16.34 20.20
N LYS A 357 -6.18 -16.37 21.47
CA LYS A 357 -6.95 -17.11 22.46
C LYS A 357 -8.24 -16.32 22.63
N THR A 358 -9.37 -16.96 22.40
CA THR A 358 -10.70 -16.36 22.53
C THR A 358 -11.12 -16.18 23.99
N ASP A 359 -10.23 -16.38 24.95
CA ASP A 359 -10.55 -16.11 26.34
C ASP A 359 -10.60 -14.59 26.60
N SER A 360 -11.54 -14.18 27.47
CA SER A 360 -11.82 -12.78 27.74
C SER A 360 -10.65 -12.01 28.37
N SER A 361 -9.74 -12.72 29.05
CA SER A 361 -8.56 -12.11 29.68
C SER A 361 -7.51 -11.72 28.64
N PHE A 362 -7.32 -12.55 27.62
CA PHE A 362 -6.46 -12.28 26.47
C PHE A 362 -6.97 -11.07 25.69
N LEU A 363 -8.26 -11.06 25.34
CA LEU A 363 -8.89 -9.95 24.61
C LEU A 363 -8.71 -8.62 25.34
N LYS A 364 -9.01 -8.60 26.65
CA LYS A 364 -8.86 -7.40 27.49
C LYS A 364 -7.42 -6.88 27.53
N ASN A 365 -6.44 -7.77 27.72
CA ASN A 365 -5.02 -7.40 27.76
C ASN A 365 -4.53 -6.85 26.41
N CYS A 366 -4.91 -7.47 25.30
CA CYS A 366 -4.53 -6.95 23.98
C CYS A 366 -5.16 -5.57 23.73
N LEU A 367 -6.46 -5.39 23.99
CA LEU A 367 -7.16 -4.10 23.88
C LEU A 367 -6.55 -3.00 24.75
N GLU A 368 -6.12 -3.33 25.97
CA GLU A 368 -5.45 -2.36 26.84
C GLU A 368 -4.10 -1.91 26.27
N LYS A 369 -3.28 -2.86 25.78
CA LYS A 369 -1.98 -2.55 25.18
C LYS A 369 -2.12 -1.76 23.88
N THR A 370 -3.06 -2.09 23.01
CA THR A 370 -3.31 -1.33 21.77
C THR A 370 -3.67 0.12 22.11
N ARG A 371 -4.54 0.34 23.10
CA ARG A 371 -4.92 1.70 23.54
C ARG A 371 -3.73 2.51 24.09
N VAL A 372 -2.85 1.88 24.87
CA VAL A 372 -1.62 2.54 25.37
C VAL A 372 -0.73 2.94 24.20
N LEU A 373 -0.51 2.04 23.24
CA LEU A 373 0.31 2.31 22.06
C LEU A 373 -0.30 3.38 21.14
N GLU A 374 -1.62 3.43 21.00
CA GLU A 374 -2.30 4.50 20.27
C GLU A 374 -1.98 5.88 20.84
N ASN A 375 -1.96 6.02 22.17
CA ASN A 375 -1.61 7.28 22.82
C ASN A 375 -0.12 7.62 22.64
N LEU A 376 0.77 6.64 22.80
CA LEU A 376 2.21 6.83 22.58
C LEU A 376 2.52 7.22 21.14
N GLY A 377 1.90 6.54 20.17
CA GLY A 377 2.10 6.85 18.76
C GLY A 377 1.54 8.20 18.35
N LYS A 378 0.40 8.63 18.90
CA LYS A 378 -0.08 10.01 18.66
C LYS A 378 0.93 11.06 19.16
N ALA A 379 1.54 10.82 20.32
CA ALA A 379 2.58 11.71 20.86
C ALA A 379 3.88 11.67 20.02
N ALA A 380 4.28 10.49 19.53
CA ALA A 380 5.47 10.34 18.70
C ALA A 380 5.28 10.88 17.26
N ASN A 381 4.04 10.93 16.78
CA ASN A 381 3.70 11.36 15.42
C ASN A 381 3.43 12.87 15.31
N VAL A 382 3.88 13.67 16.28
CA VAL A 382 3.79 15.13 16.22
C VAL A 382 4.74 15.62 15.12
N PRO A 383 4.27 16.46 14.19
CA PRO A 383 5.13 16.96 13.13
C PRO A 383 6.32 17.76 13.67
N VAL A 384 7.52 17.43 13.20
CA VAL A 384 8.74 18.21 13.52
C VAL A 384 8.73 19.47 12.66
N SER A 385 8.71 20.64 13.28
CA SER A 385 8.89 21.92 12.58
C SER A 385 10.33 22.38 12.81
N LEU A 386 11.05 22.68 11.72
CA LEU A 386 12.37 23.29 11.82
C LEU A 386 12.22 24.79 12.10
N SER A 387 13.15 25.36 12.85
CA SER A 387 13.26 26.81 12.94
C SER A 387 13.49 27.40 11.54
N SER A 388 12.69 28.40 11.16
CA SER A 388 12.90 29.12 9.90
C SER A 388 14.31 29.70 9.91
N ARG A 389 15.11 29.46 8.86
CA ARG A 389 16.38 30.17 8.72
C ARG A 389 16.10 31.66 8.74
N GLU A 390 16.71 32.38 9.68
CA GLU A 390 16.80 33.82 9.55
C GLU A 390 17.53 34.11 8.23
N PRO A 391 16.99 34.99 7.37
CA PRO A 391 17.67 35.35 6.14
C PRO A 391 19.05 35.88 6.54
N GLU A 392 20.12 35.24 6.04
CA GLU A 392 21.47 35.72 6.22
C GLU A 392 21.48 37.19 5.78
N GLY A 393 21.66 38.09 6.75
CA GLY A 393 21.58 39.53 6.51
C GLY A 393 22.59 39.93 5.44
N ASN A 394 22.08 40.54 4.37
CA ASN A 394 22.88 41.11 3.27
C ASN A 394 23.79 42.24 3.74
#